data_AF-A0A3N9V856-F1
#
_entry.id   AF-A0A3N9V856-F1
#
_cell.length_a   1.000
_cell.length_b   1.000
_cell.length_c   1.000
_cell.angle_alpha   90.00
_cell.angle_beta   90.00
_cell.angle_gamma   90.00
#
_symmetry.space_group_name_H-M   'P 1'
#
loop_
_entity.id
_entity.type
_entity.pdbx_description
1 polymer ?
#
loop_
_entity_poly.entity_id
_entity_poly.type
_entity_poly.pdbx_seq_one_letter_code
_entity_poly.pdbx_strand_id
1 'polypeptide(L)' 'MRVLSNLRELDESLKDWERYQQCSLEDLKKDRDKRNMILHAMLVSIRAAIDISSHLISQNDIKTLRSFRDEINELLGKSY' A
#
# COMPACT_ATOMS: atom_id res chain seq x y z
N MET A 1 9.65 -3.39 -17.62
CA MET A 1 8.56 -4.26 -17.14
C MET A 1 7.88 -3.58 -15.95
N ARG A 2 6.63 -3.14 -16.11
CA ARG A 2 5.90 -2.34 -15.11
C ARG A 2 5.61 -3.08 -13.80
N VAL A 3 5.50 -4.41 -13.83
CA VAL A 3 5.29 -5.20 -12.61
C VAL A 3 6.57 -5.32 -11.76
N LEU A 4 7.75 -5.38 -12.39
CA LEU A 4 9.02 -5.45 -11.69
C LEU A 4 9.35 -4.15 -10.96
N SER A 5 8.96 -2.99 -11.51
CA SER A 5 9.07 -1.72 -10.80
C SER A 5 8.15 -1.68 -9.58
N ASN A 6 6.90 -2.14 -9.73
CA ASN A 6 5.95 -2.17 -8.61
C ASN A 6 6.41 -3.14 -7.50
N LEU A 7 7.01 -4.28 -7.86
CA LEU A 7 7.57 -5.21 -6.87
C LEU A 7 8.75 -4.60 -6.09
N ARG A 8 9.60 -3.82 -6.77
CA ARG A 8 10.70 -3.11 -6.10
C ARG A 8 10.17 -2.01 -5.19
N GLU A 9 9.18 -1.25 -5.66
CA GLU A 9 8.55 -0.18 -4.88
C GLU A 9 7.82 -0.75 -3.64
N LEU A 10 7.20 -1.92 -3.76
CA LEU A 10 6.64 -2.66 -2.62
C LEU A 10 7.73 -3.11 -1.64
N ASP A 11 8.83 -3.68 -2.13
CA ASP A 11 9.95 -4.13 -1.27
C ASP A 11 10.59 -2.95 -0.50
N GLU A 12 10.82 -1.82 -1.17
CA GLU A 12 11.37 -0.62 -0.55
C GLU A 12 10.43 -0.03 0.51
N SER A 13 9.14 0.09 0.21
CA SER A 13 8.15 0.62 1.16
C SER A 13 7.91 -0.30 2.37
N LEU A 14 8.01 -1.62 2.20
CA LEU A 14 7.98 -2.58 3.31
C LEU A 14 9.21 -2.46 4.23
N LYS A 15 10.40 -2.25 3.67
CA LYS A 15 11.61 -1.99 4.48
C LYS A 15 11.49 -0.71 5.30
N ASP A 16 10.90 0.34 4.72
CA ASP A 16 10.61 1.56 5.46
C ASP A 16 9.61 1.29 6.60
N TRP A 17 8.57 0.48 6.37
CA TRP A 17 7.66 0.05 7.44
C TRP A 17 8.37 -0.69 8.58
N GLU A 18 9.21 -1.67 8.25
CA GLU A 18 9.98 -2.43 9.24
C GLU A 18 10.89 -1.52 10.06
N ARG A 19 11.53 -0.54 9.40
CA ARG A 19 12.35 0.47 10.08
C ARG A 19 11.55 1.28 11.11
N TYR A 20 10.31 1.63 10.78
CA TYR A 20 9.45 2.41 11.65
C TYR A 20 8.65 1.60 12.67
N GLN A 21 8.64 0.26 12.61
CA GLN A 21 8.03 -0.59 13.66
C GLN A 21 8.64 -0.35 15.04
N GLN A 22 9.88 0.12 15.11
CA GLN A 22 10.56 0.42 16.37
C GLN A 22 10.11 1.75 17.01
N CYS A 23 9.29 2.56 16.31
CA CYS A 23 8.80 3.82 16.86
C CYS A 23 7.68 3.61 17.89
N SER A 24 7.77 4.30 19.03
CA SER A 24 6.69 4.31 20.01
C SER A 24 5.51 5.18 19.57
N LEU A 25 4.32 4.91 20.10
CA LEU A 25 3.14 5.75 19.85
C LEU A 25 3.35 7.21 20.33
N GLU A 26 4.11 7.41 21.40
CA GLU A 26 4.48 8.74 21.89
C GLU A 26 5.34 9.50 20.86
N ASP A 27 6.33 8.83 20.27
CA ASP A 27 7.18 9.42 19.23
C ASP A 27 6.36 9.82 18.01
N LEU A 28 5.41 8.96 17.60
CA LEU A 28 4.52 9.26 16.49
C LEU A 28 3.60 10.46 16.78
N LYS A 29 3.14 10.63 18.02
CA LYS A 29 2.30 11.79 18.37
C LYS A 29 3.09 13.10 18.32
N LYS A 30 4.35 13.08 18.72
CA LYS A 30 5.22 14.27 18.82
C LYS A 30 5.90 14.63 17.49
N ASP A 31 6.22 13.64 16.66
CA ASP A 31 6.99 13.81 15.44
C ASP A 31 6.11 13.68 14.18
N ARG A 32 5.78 14.83 13.57
CA ARG A 32 4.97 14.88 12.35
C ARG A 32 5.68 14.27 11.15
N ASP A 33 7.00 14.41 11.06
CA ASP A 33 7.74 13.94 9.90
C ASP A 33 7.80 12.42 9.90
N LYS A 34 8.02 11.79 11.06
CA LYS A 34 7.88 10.33 11.22
C LYS A 34 6.49 9.84 10.81
N ARG A 35 5.41 10.50 11.24
CA ARG A 35 4.05 10.14 10.80
C ARG A 35 3.91 10.21 9.30
N ASN A 36 4.39 11.29 8.68
CA ASN A 36 4.27 11.48 7.23
C ASN A 36 5.05 10.39 6.48
N MET A 37 6.26 10.04 6.94
CA MET A 37 7.08 8.99 6.33
C MET A 37 6.40 7.62 6.44
N ILE A 38 5.84 7.29 7.60
CA ILE A 38 5.09 6.04 7.79
C ILE A 38 3.88 6.02 6.88
N LEU A 39 3.05 7.06 6.89
CA LEU A 39 1.86 7.18 6.03
C LEU A 39 2.23 7.07 4.55
N HIS A 40 3.32 7.70 4.14
CA HIS A 40 3.82 7.62 2.78
C HIS A 40 4.18 6.17 2.42
N ALA A 41 4.98 5.51 3.24
CA ALA A 41 5.33 4.11 3.04
C ALA A 41 4.07 3.22 3.02
N MET A 42 3.05 3.48 3.87
CA MET A 42 1.78 2.74 3.84
C MET A 42 1.08 2.86 2.48
N LEU A 43 0.97 4.09 1.98
CA LEU A 43 0.30 4.40 0.72
C LEU A 43 1.02 3.76 -0.47
N VAL A 44 2.35 3.82 -0.48
CA VAL A 44 3.18 3.22 -1.53
C VAL A 44 3.02 1.69 -1.54
N SER A 45 3.11 1.03 -0.39
CA SER A 45 2.91 -0.43 -0.29
C SER A 45 1.54 -0.87 -0.82
N ILE A 46 0.47 -0.18 -0.39
CA ILE A 46 -0.91 -0.50 -0.82
C ILE A 46 -1.06 -0.31 -2.33
N ARG A 47 -0.54 0.79 -2.87
CA ARG A 47 -0.63 1.08 -4.30
C ARG A 47 0.14 0.06 -5.13
N ALA A 48 1.37 -0.25 -4.74
CA ALA A 48 2.19 -1.23 -5.44
C ALA A 48 1.51 -2.62 -5.46
N ALA A 49 0.93 -3.06 -4.33
CA ALA A 49 0.17 -4.29 -4.25
C ALA A 49 -1.07 -4.30 -5.17
N ILE A 50 -1.81 -3.19 -5.23
CA ILE A 50 -2.95 -3.02 -6.14
C ILE A 50 -2.51 -3.15 -7.60
N ASP A 51 -1.42 -2.48 -7.98
CA ASP A 51 -0.96 -2.47 -9.37
C ASP A 51 -0.41 -3.84 -9.78
N ILE A 52 0.27 -4.57 -8.88
CA ILE A 52 0.69 -5.96 -9.11
C ILE A 52 -0.53 -6.86 -9.29
N SER A 53 -1.51 -6.77 -8.38
CA SER A 53 -2.73 -7.58 -8.44
C SER A 53 -3.51 -7.32 -9.73
N SER A 54 -3.66 -6.05 -10.11
CA SER A 54 -4.32 -5.64 -11.36
C SER A 54 -3.61 -6.21 -12.59
N HIS A 55 -2.27 -6.22 -12.57
CA HIS A 55 -1.48 -6.83 -13.64
C HIS A 55 -1.73 -8.34 -13.75
N LEU A 56 -1.70 -9.07 -12.62
CA LEU A 56 -1.95 -10.51 -12.59
C LEU A 56 -3.38 -10.86 -13.03
N ILE A 57 -4.39 -10.08 -12.63
CA ILE A 57 -5.77 -10.24 -13.08
C ILE A 57 -5.86 -10.07 -14.60
N SER A 58 -5.24 -9.02 -15.14
CA SER A 58 -5.26 -8.72 -16.57
C SER A 58 -4.57 -9.80 -17.43
N GLN A 59 -3.60 -10.52 -16.86
CA GLN A 59 -2.89 -11.59 -17.56
C GLN A 59 -3.63 -12.93 -17.53
N ASN A 60 -4.44 -13.18 -16.49
CA ASN A 60 -5.08 -14.48 -16.27
C ASN A 60 -6.57 -14.52 -16.66
N ASP A 61 -7.08 -13.46 -17.30
CA ASP A 61 -8.50 -13.29 -17.71
C ASP A 61 -9.47 -13.62 -16.57
N ILE A 62 -9.06 -13.33 -15.32
CA ILE A 62 -9.84 -13.58 -14.12
C ILE A 62 -10.95 -12.54 -14.10
N LYS A 63 -12.08 -12.87 -14.74
CA LYS A 63 -13.32 -12.14 -14.57
C LYS A 63 -13.64 -12.11 -13.08
N THR A 64 -13.61 -10.90 -12.53
CA THR A 64 -14.14 -10.53 -11.21
C THR A 64 -13.27 -10.92 -10.02
N LEU A 65 -12.25 -10.10 -9.75
CA LEU A 65 -12.16 -9.55 -8.40
C LEU A 65 -12.95 -8.26 -8.43
N ARG A 66 -14.12 -8.20 -7.75
CA ARG A 66 -14.67 -6.91 -7.29
C ARG A 66 -13.47 -6.15 -6.74
N SER A 67 -13.26 -4.95 -7.26
CA SER A 67 -11.93 -4.34 -7.20
C SER A 67 -11.51 -4.34 -5.73
N PHE A 68 -10.30 -4.79 -5.41
CA PHE A 68 -9.75 -4.63 -4.06
C PHE A 68 -9.84 -3.15 -3.61
N ARG A 69 -9.88 -2.22 -4.59
CA ARG A 69 -10.26 -0.82 -4.42
C ARG A 69 -11.67 -0.63 -3.85
N ASP A 70 -12.67 -1.37 -4.32
CA ASP A 70 -14.05 -1.35 -3.84
C ASP A 70 -14.14 -1.89 -2.41
N GLU A 71 -13.43 -2.96 -2.08
CA GLU A 71 -13.31 -3.47 -0.69
C GLU A 71 -12.62 -2.47 0.23
N ILE A 72 -11.53 -1.83 -0.23
CA ILE A 72 -10.89 -0.72 0.49
C ILE A 72 -11.83 0.49 0.62
N ASN A 73 -12.60 0.82 -0.42
CA ASN A 73 -13.55 1.93 -0.39
C ASN A 73 -14.71 1.66 0.60
N GLU A 74 -15.22 0.43 0.65
CA GLU A 74 -16.19 -0.02 1.66
C GLU A 74 -15.58 0.04 3.06
N LEU A 75 -14.35 -0.46 3.26
CA LEU A 75 -13.62 -0.38 4.53
C LEU A 75 -13.38 1.05 5.00
N LEU A 76 -13.14 1.97 4.06
CA LEU A 76 -12.94 3.39 4.31
C LEU A 76 -14.26 4.21 4.34
N GLY A 77 -15.42 3.55 4.24
CA GLY A 77 -16.74 4.17 4.34
C GLY A 77 -17.06 5.16 3.20
N LYS A 78 -16.39 5.04 2.05
CA LYS A 78 -16.63 5.89 0.88
C LYS A 78 -17.52 5.17 -0.13
N SER A 79 -18.83 5.19 0.11
CA SER A 79 -19.83 4.88 -0.92
C SER A 79 -20.00 6.09 -1.86
N TYR A 80 -19.83 5.87 -3.17
CA TYR A 80 -20.33 6.77 -4.22
C TYR A 80 -21.73 6.32 -4.64
#